data_AF-A0A2D8R700-F1
#
_entry.id   AF-A0A2D8R700-F1
#
_cell.length_a   1.000
_cell.length_b   1.000
_cell.length_c   1.000
_cell.angle_alpha   90.00
_cell.angle_beta   90.00
_cell.angle_gamma   90.00
#
_symmetry.space_group_name_H-M   'P 1'
#
loop_
_entity.id
_entity.type
_entity.pdbx_description
1 polymer ?
#
loop_
_entity_poly.entity_id
_entity_poly.type
_entity_poly.pdbx_seq_one_letter_code
_entity_poly.pdbx_strand_id
1 'polypeptide(L)'
;MHGADLRAQSEELSDKLLAAKFACHVSTIKKVREHMPVAVLDDEDQALIRQCAAEKARIDQKLPKLSKSYLSRHYQVSPEAIDIELDLAGWEDPRILRKKRRAA
;
A
#
# COMPACT_ATOMS: atom_id res chain seq x y z
N MET A 1 -1.31 5.18 -12.43
CA MET A 1 -0.88 3.79 -12.15
C MET A 1 -0.17 3.65 -10.80
N HIS A 2 0.90 4.41 -10.54
CA HIS A 2 1.72 4.30 -9.33
C HIS A 2 0.98 4.23 -7.98
N GLY A 3 -0.05 5.06 -7.75
CA GLY A 3 -0.77 5.08 -6.48
C GLY A 3 -1.69 3.88 -6.20
N ALA A 4 -2.09 3.12 -7.22
CA ALA A 4 -2.84 1.87 -7.05
C ALA A 4 -1.88 0.72 -6.75
N ASP A 5 -0.76 0.68 -7.47
CA ASP A 5 0.30 -0.32 -7.27
C ASP A 5 0.92 -0.20 -5.87
N LEU A 6 1.21 1.03 -5.43
CA LEU A 6 1.67 1.29 -4.06
C LEU A 6 0.66 0.84 -2.99
N ARG A 7 -0.64 0.97 -3.25
CA ARG A 7 -1.67 0.47 -2.32
C ARG A 7 -1.65 -1.06 -2.25
N ALA A 8 -1.50 -1.74 -3.39
CA ALA A 8 -1.37 -3.19 -3.42
C ALA A 8 -0.09 -3.65 -2.69
N GLN A 9 1.05 -2.99 -2.93
CA GLN A 9 2.31 -3.26 -2.23
C GLN A 9 2.20 -3.05 -0.71
N SER A 10 1.56 -1.96 -0.26
CA SER A 10 1.34 -1.73 1.18
C SER A 10 0.46 -2.83 1.81
N GLU A 11 -0.57 -3.29 1.08
CA GLU A 11 -1.43 -4.38 1.54
C GLU A 11 -0.66 -5.71 1.64
N GLU A 12 0.18 -6.03 0.64
CA GLU A 12 1.06 -7.21 0.64
C GLU A 12 2.03 -7.24 1.84
N LEU A 13 2.42 -6.06 2.33
CA LEU A 13 3.28 -5.90 3.51
C LEU A 13 2.50 -5.81 4.83
N SER A 14 1.19 -6.07 4.83
CA SER A 14 0.37 -6.07 6.04
C SER A 14 0.81 -7.18 7.03
N ASP A 15 0.67 -6.91 8.33
CA ASP A 15 1.05 -7.87 9.38
C ASP A 15 0.38 -9.24 9.20
N LYS A 16 -0.84 -9.27 8.65
CA LYS A 16 -1.58 -10.51 8.37
C LYS A 16 -0.91 -11.34 7.27
N LEU A 17 -0.50 -10.71 6.17
CA LEU A 17 0.12 -11.41 5.06
C LEU A 17 1.58 -11.79 5.37
N LEU A 18 2.30 -10.93 6.10
CA LEU A 18 3.63 -11.27 6.62
C LEU A 18 3.54 -12.46 7.58
N ALA A 19 2.59 -12.47 8.52
CA ALA A 19 2.39 -13.60 9.43
C ALA A 19 2.14 -14.92 8.68
N ALA A 20 1.33 -14.88 7.63
CA ALA A 20 1.09 -16.04 6.77
C ALA A 20 2.36 -16.48 6.02
N LYS A 21 3.16 -15.54 5.48
CA LYS A 21 4.41 -15.83 4.76
C LYS A 21 5.49 -16.45 5.66
N PHE A 22 5.66 -15.91 6.87
CA PHE A 22 6.62 -16.40 7.86
C PHE A 22 6.05 -17.53 8.75
N ALA A 23 4.89 -18.08 8.38
CA ALA A 23 4.22 -19.17 9.11
C ALA A 23 4.13 -18.94 10.64
N CYS A 24 3.86 -17.70 11.06
CA CYS A 24 3.83 -17.32 12.47
C CYS A 24 2.54 -16.57 12.82
N HIS A 25 2.33 -16.27 14.10
CA HIS A 25 1.18 -15.51 14.54
C HIS A 25 1.38 -14.00 14.27
N VAL A 26 0.29 -13.27 14.02
CA VAL A 26 0.33 -11.81 13.77
C VAL A 26 0.98 -11.04 14.93
N SER A 27 0.81 -11.51 16.16
CA SER A 27 1.49 -10.90 17.32
C SER A 27 3.01 -11.04 17.28
N THR A 28 3.55 -12.08 16.64
CA THR A 28 4.99 -12.25 16.42
C THR A 28 5.51 -11.16 15.50
N ILE A 29 4.84 -10.91 14.36
CA ILE A 29 5.20 -9.82 13.44
C ILE A 29 5.23 -8.47 14.16
N LYS A 30 4.20 -8.17 14.99
CA LYS A 30 4.15 -6.94 15.78
C LYS A 30 5.33 -6.81 16.75
N LYS A 31 5.67 -7.89 17.46
CA LYS A 31 6.83 -7.92 18.36
C LYS A 31 8.13 -7.65 17.62
N VAL A 32 8.35 -8.30 16.47
CA VAL A 32 9.55 -8.09 15.64
C VAL A 32 9.66 -6.63 15.20
N ARG A 33 8.54 -6.02 14.77
CA ARG A 33 8.46 -4.61 14.39
C ARG A 33 8.78 -3.65 15.54
N GLU A 34 8.39 -4.00 16.75
CA GLU A 34 8.63 -3.24 17.99
C GLU A 34 10.00 -3.56 18.62
N HIS A 35 10.86 -4.30 17.91
CA HIS A 35 12.17 -4.76 18.40
C HIS A 35 12.10 -5.55 19.72
N MET A 36 10.96 -6.20 19.98
CA MET A 36 10.82 -7.10 21.12
C MET A 36 11.48 -8.45 20.87
N PRO A 37 11.93 -9.16 21.93
CA PRO A 37 12.46 -10.50 21.81
C PRO A 37 11.45 -11.49 21.22
N VAL A 38 11.90 -12.24 20.21
CA VAL A 38 11.15 -13.31 19.55
C VAL A 38 12.08 -14.51 19.36
N ALA A 39 11.65 -15.70 19.80
CA ALA A 39 12.43 -16.93 19.70
C ALA A 39 11.96 -17.88 18.59
N VAL A 40 10.79 -17.62 18.00
CA VAL A 40 10.16 -18.49 16.98
C VAL A 40 10.62 -18.20 15.55
N LEU A 41 11.42 -17.15 15.36
CA LEU A 41 12.00 -16.73 14.09
C LEU A 41 13.49 -16.51 14.29
N ASP A 42 14.29 -16.85 13.30
CA ASP A 42 15.72 -16.54 13.32
C ASP A 42 15.98 -15.05 13.09
N ASP A 43 17.23 -14.64 13.24
CA ASP A 43 17.64 -13.23 13.12
C ASP A 43 17.46 -12.70 11.69
N GLU A 44 17.58 -13.54 10.67
CA GLU A 44 17.43 -13.16 9.27
C GLU A 44 15.97 -12.85 8.95
N ASP A 45 15.04 -13.72 9.35
CA ASP A 45 13.60 -13.52 9.24
C ASP A 45 13.17 -12.28 10.01
N GLN A 46 13.67 -12.10 11.23
CA GLN A 46 13.39 -10.91 12.02
C GLN A 46 13.89 -9.63 11.35
N ALA A 47 15.07 -9.65 10.74
CA ALA A 47 15.61 -8.53 9.98
C ALA A 47 14.75 -8.24 8.74
N LEU A 48 14.35 -9.27 7.99
CA LEU A 48 13.52 -9.12 6.79
C LEU A 48 12.14 -8.55 7.12
N ILE A 49 11.48 -9.01 8.19
CA ILE A 49 10.21 -8.45 8.65
C ILE A 49 10.34 -6.95 8.98
N ARG A 50 11.44 -6.54 9.61
CA ARG A 50 11.70 -5.13 9.91
C ARG A 50 11.89 -4.31 8.62
N GLN A 51 12.59 -4.86 7.63
CA GLN A 51 12.73 -4.23 6.31
C GLN A 51 11.36 -4.08 5.61
N CYS A 52 10.54 -5.13 5.62
CA CYS A 52 9.17 -5.07 5.09
C CYS A 52 8.32 -4.00 5.79
N ALA A 53 8.42 -3.88 7.11
CA ALA A 53 7.70 -2.86 7.86
C ALA A 53 8.19 -1.43 7.54
N ALA A 54 9.50 -1.24 7.39
CA ALA A 54 10.08 0.03 6.98
C ALA A 54 9.62 0.43 5.57
N GLU A 55 9.60 -0.53 4.64
CA GLU A 55 9.12 -0.30 3.28
C GLU A 55 7.64 0.03 3.24
N LYS A 56 6.81 -0.67 4.02
CA LYS A 56 5.39 -0.33 4.18
C LYS A 56 5.21 1.10 4.69
N ALA A 57 5.96 1.49 5.73
CA ALA A 57 5.89 2.85 6.27
C ALA A 57 6.29 3.90 5.21
N ARG A 58 7.32 3.63 4.40
CA ARG A 58 7.74 4.48 3.28
C ARG A 58 6.62 4.64 2.24
N ILE A 59 5.92 3.56 1.91
CA ILE A 59 4.80 3.57 0.97
C ILE A 59 3.62 4.36 1.55
N ASP A 60 3.26 4.08 2.81
CA ASP A 60 2.13 4.74 3.49
C ASP A 60 2.33 6.26 3.62
N GLN A 61 3.57 6.73 3.75
CA GLN A 61 3.89 8.16 3.73
C GLN A 61 3.71 8.81 2.33
N LYS A 62 3.86 8.03 1.26
CA LYS A 62 3.71 8.52 -0.13
C LYS A 62 2.26 8.55 -0.58
N LEU A 63 1.45 7.57 -0.17
CA LEU A 63 0.08 7.39 -0.63
C LEU A 63 -0.82 8.65 -0.47
N PRO A 64 -0.81 9.39 0.65
CA PRO A 64 -1.59 10.61 0.79
C PRO A 64 -1.23 11.67 -0.25
N LYS A 65 0.05 11.76 -0.64
CA LYS A 65 0.56 12.71 -1.64
C LYS A 65 0.12 12.38 -3.08
N LEU A 66 -0.45 11.19 -3.28
CA LEU A 66 -0.99 10.75 -4.57
C LEU A 66 -2.52 10.81 -4.61
N SER A 67 -3.17 11.27 -3.54
CA SER A 67 -4.61 11.45 -3.51
C SER A 67 -5.03 12.65 -4.37
N LYS A 68 -6.19 12.55 -5.05
CA LYS A 68 -6.73 13.66 -5.85
C LYS A 68 -6.90 14.94 -5.01
N SER A 69 -7.30 14.81 -3.74
CA SER A 69 -7.44 15.93 -2.82
C SER A 69 -6.11 16.62 -2.53
N TYR A 70 -5.03 15.87 -2.34
CA TYR A 70 -3.69 16.44 -2.20
C TYR A 70 -3.23 17.10 -3.50
N LEU A 71 -3.37 16.41 -4.64
CA LEU A 71 -2.93 16.92 -5.94
C LEU A 71 -3.65 18.22 -6.32
N SER A 72 -4.96 18.28 -6.11
CA SER A 72 -5.76 19.49 -6.35
C SER A 72 -5.27 20.68 -5.51
N ARG A 73 -5.01 20.48 -4.22
CA ARG A 73 -4.47 21.54 -3.34
C ARG A 73 -3.03 21.92 -3.70
N HIS A 74 -2.20 20.94 -3.99
CA HIS A 74 -0.76 21.13 -4.23
C HIS A 74 -0.49 21.84 -5.55
N TYR A 75 -1.20 21.46 -6.62
CA TYR A 75 -1.05 22.06 -7.94
C TYR A 75 -2.05 23.20 -8.21
N GLN A 76 -2.92 23.52 -7.24
CA GLN A 76 -3.95 24.57 -7.36
C GLN A 76 -4.88 24.37 -8.57
N VAL A 77 -5.20 23.12 -8.87
CA VAL A 77 -6.10 22.73 -9.97
C VAL A 77 -7.39 22.16 -9.41
N SER A 78 -8.48 22.28 -10.16
CA SER A 78 -9.74 21.66 -9.76
C SER A 78 -9.66 20.14 -9.85
N PRO A 79 -10.44 19.39 -9.03
CA PRO A 79 -10.56 17.94 -9.15
C PRO A 79 -10.96 17.49 -10.57
N GLU A 80 -11.78 18.27 -11.27
CA GLU A 80 -12.24 18.01 -12.63
C GLU A 80 -11.12 18.16 -13.66
N ALA A 81 -10.23 19.15 -13.51
CA ALA A 81 -9.06 19.29 -14.37
C ALA A 81 -8.11 18.08 -14.25
N ILE A 82 -8.00 17.51 -13.05
CA ILE A 82 -7.25 16.27 -12.84
C ILE A 82 -7.93 15.09 -13.54
N ASP A 83 -9.27 15.00 -13.52
CA ASP A 83 -9.99 13.95 -14.24
C ASP A 83 -9.81 14.06 -15.75
N ILE A 84 -9.92 15.27 -16.31
CA ILE A 84 -9.68 15.50 -17.74
C ILE A 84 -8.27 15.05 -18.12
N GLU A 85 -7.26 15.41 -17.35
CA GLU A 85 -5.88 15.01 -17.63
C GLU A 85 -5.70 13.49 -17.55
N LEU A 86 -6.34 12.84 -16.57
CA LEU A 86 -6.34 11.39 -16.45
C LEU A 86 -7.01 10.72 -17.65
N ASP A 87 -8.16 11.25 -18.10
CA ASP A 87 -8.88 10.76 -19.27
C ASP A 87 -8.05 10.94 -20.55
N LEU A 88 -7.40 12.10 -20.74
CA LEU A 88 -6.51 12.38 -21.86
C LEU A 88 -5.27 11.46 -21.87
N ALA A 89 -4.76 11.11 -20.68
CA ALA A 89 -3.70 10.12 -20.51
C ALA A 89 -4.17 8.67 -20.71
N GLY A 90 -5.46 8.44 -21.03
CA GLY A 90 -6.05 7.12 -21.23
C GLY A 90 -6.21 6.32 -19.94
N TRP A 91 -6.33 6.99 -18.79
CA TRP A 91 -6.50 6.32 -17.50
C TRP A 91 -7.97 6.00 -17.25
N GLU A 92 -8.28 4.72 -17.04
CA GLU A 92 -9.61 4.27 -16.62
C GLU A 92 -9.64 3.91 -15.13
N ASP A 93 -10.65 4.36 -14.38
CA ASP A 93 -10.80 3.97 -12.98
C ASP A 93 -11.06 2.45 -12.87
N PRO A 94 -10.18 1.68 -12.20
CA PRO A 94 -10.35 0.24 -12.00
C PRO A 94 -11.67 -0.14 -11.31
N ARG A 95 -12.28 0.77 -10.55
CA ARG A 95 -13.58 0.58 -9.88
C ARG A 95 -14.74 0.60 -10.88
N ILE A 96 -14.64 1.38 -11.95
CA ILE A 96 -15.64 1.44 -13.02
C ILE A 96 -15.56 0.16 -13.86
N LEU A 97 -14.35 -0.34 -14.14
CA LEU A 97 -14.13 -1.62 -14.82
C LEU A 97 -14.71 -2.82 -14.04
N ARG A 98 -14.52 -2.86 -12.72
CA ARG A 98 -15.11 -3.90 -11.86
C ARG A 98 -16.64 -3.90 -11.85
N LYS A 99 -17.28 -2.73 -11.97
CA LYS A 99 -18.75 -2.64 -12.10
C LYS A 99 -19.23 -3.14 -13.45
N LYS A 100 -18.57 -2.77 -14.56
CA LYS A 100 -18.92 -3.25 -15.91
C LYS A 100 -18.82 -4.77 -16.04
N ARG A 101 -17.78 -5.39 -15.48
CA ARG A 101 -17.61 -6.87 -15.47
C ARG A 101 -18.59 -7.64 -14.59
N ARG A 102 -19.31 -6.99 -13.67
CA ARG A 102 -20.35 -7.63 -12.84
C ARG A 102 -21.75 -7.50 -13.43
N ALA A 103 -21.93 -6.62 -14.42
CA ALA A 103 -23.20 -6.37 -15.09
C ALA A 103 -23.33 -7.11 -16.44
N ALA A 104 -22.26 -7.77 -16.88
CA ALA A 104 -22.20 -8.69 -18.01
C ALA A 104 -22.07 -10.12 -17.49
#